data_AF-A7T4K6-F1
#
_entry.id   AF-A7T4K6-F1
#
_cell.length_a   1.000
_cell.length_b   1.000
_cell.length_c   1.000
_cell.angle_alpha   90.00
_cell.angle_beta   90.00
_cell.angle_gamma   90.00
#
_symmetry.space_group_name_H-M   'P 1'
#
loop_
_entity.id
_entity.type
_entity.pdbx_description
1 polymer ?
#
loop_
_entity_poly.entity_id
_entity_poly.type
_entity_poly.pdbx_seq_one_letter_code
_entity_poly.pdbx_strand_id
1 'polypeptide(L)'
;MAGDLNTTKKSLDDIEQYSRRDCLEIKGVPVTPTENTNDVVKKVGEHMKVEILEEDISTSHRLPAPRPNPNQRPAKPGVHVNMPTASIIVKFARRDVRDRFYAGRKHLRYKSVRDIGLTRSDNKIYISESLSPGNRELVQGGVKRQA
;
A
#
# COMPACT_ATOMS: atom_id res chain seq x y z
N MET A 1 -7.09 -26.15 25.48
CA MET A 1 -6.37 -24.90 25.83
C MET A 1 -5.45 -24.40 24.72
N ALA A 2 -4.43 -25.14 24.25
CA ALA A 2 -3.58 -24.67 23.15
C ALA A 2 -4.28 -24.64 21.77
N GLY A 3 -5.17 -25.61 21.49
CA GLY A 3 -5.96 -25.65 20.25
C GLY A 3 -6.96 -24.50 20.12
N ASP A 4 -7.58 -24.09 21.23
CA ASP A 4 -8.58 -23.02 21.26
C ASP A 4 -7.96 -21.65 21.00
N LEU A 5 -6.75 -21.43 21.53
CA LEU A 5 -5.98 -20.20 21.30
C LEU A 5 -5.55 -20.07 19.84
N ASN A 6 -5.06 -21.15 19.21
CA ASN A 6 -4.65 -21.11 17.81
C ASN A 6 -5.83 -20.89 16.87
N THR A 7 -6.96 -21.53 17.18
CA THR A 7 -8.22 -21.36 16.44
C THR A 7 -8.72 -19.92 16.53
N THR A 8 -8.74 -19.36 17.75
CA THR A 8 -9.15 -17.96 17.97
C THR A 8 -8.24 -16.99 17.21
N LYS A 9 -6.91 -17.19 17.24
CA LYS A 9 -5.96 -16.35 16.49
C LYS A 9 -6.23 -16.38 14.99
N LYS A 10 -6.48 -17.57 14.44
CA LYS A 10 -6.80 -17.72 13.01
C LYS A 10 -8.09 -17.00 12.64
N SER A 11 -9.16 -17.19 13.44
CA SER A 11 -10.43 -16.50 13.20
C SER A 11 -10.31 -14.97 13.27
N LEU A 12 -9.47 -14.45 14.19
CA LEU A 12 -9.19 -13.02 14.26
C LEU A 12 -8.46 -12.51 13.01
N ASP A 13 -7.44 -13.24 12.55
CA ASP A 13 -6.71 -12.88 11.32
C ASP A 13 -7.63 -12.93 10.08
N ASP A 14 -8.53 -13.92 10.01
CA ASP A 14 -9.52 -14.04 8.94
C ASP A 14 -10.51 -12.85 8.93
N ILE A 15 -11.00 -12.44 10.12
CA ILE A 15 -11.87 -11.25 10.26
C ILE A 15 -11.11 -9.97 9.89
N GLU A 16 -9.87 -9.84 10.35
CA GLU A 16 -9.00 -8.71 10.01
C GLU A 16 -8.77 -8.63 8.50
N GLN A 17 -8.45 -9.76 7.84
CA GLN A 17 -8.30 -9.82 6.39
C GLN A 17 -9.60 -9.50 5.66
N TYR A 18 -10.74 -10.01 6.14
CA TYR A 18 -12.04 -9.70 5.57
C TYR A 18 -12.35 -8.21 5.64
N SER A 19 -11.97 -7.54 6.74
CA SER A 19 -12.13 -6.08 6.85
C SER A 19 -11.24 -5.29 5.88
N ARG A 20 -10.11 -5.87 5.45
CA ARG A 20 -9.10 -5.27 4.55
C ARG A 20 -9.28 -5.59 3.09
N ARG A 21 -10.22 -6.47 2.72
CA ARG A 21 -10.44 -6.90 1.34
C ARG A 21 -10.69 -5.74 0.37
N ASP A 22 -11.29 -4.65 0.84
CA ASP A 22 -11.59 -3.46 0.04
C ASP A 22 -10.52 -2.35 0.22
N CYS A 23 -9.37 -2.68 0.84
CA CYS A 23 -8.27 -1.77 1.12
C CYS A 23 -7.03 -2.05 0.26
N LEU A 24 -6.39 -0.99 -0.23
CA LEU A 24 -5.09 -1.03 -0.91
C LEU A 24 -4.09 -0.11 -0.21
N GLU A 25 -2.80 -0.39 -0.39
CA GLU A 25 -1.69 0.44 0.08
C GLU A 25 -0.95 1.06 -1.09
N ILE A 26 -0.77 2.38 -1.07
CA ILE A 26 0.05 3.16 -2.00
C ILE A 26 1.37 3.50 -1.33
N LYS A 27 2.47 3.04 -1.91
CA LYS A 27 3.83 3.16 -1.37
C LYS A 27 4.71 4.03 -2.27
N GLY A 28 5.72 4.65 -1.67
CA GLY A 28 6.73 5.44 -2.38
C GLY A 28 6.40 6.92 -2.52
N VAL A 29 5.16 7.33 -2.22
CA VAL A 29 4.74 8.74 -2.19
C VAL A 29 5.28 9.39 -0.90
N PRO A 30 6.20 10.38 -0.98
CA PRO A 30 6.66 11.13 0.18
C PRO A 30 5.52 11.85 0.90
N VAL A 31 5.71 12.11 2.20
CA VAL A 31 4.77 12.90 3.00
C VAL A 31 4.95 14.37 2.67
N THR A 32 3.86 15.11 2.48
CA THR A 32 3.90 16.57 2.34
C THR A 32 3.09 17.24 3.45
N PRO A 33 3.51 18.42 3.97
CA PRO A 33 2.86 19.05 5.14
C PRO A 33 1.36 19.33 5.00
N THR A 34 0.88 19.59 3.79
CA THR A 34 -0.53 19.92 3.50
C THR A 34 -1.17 18.84 2.62
N GLU A 35 -0.80 17.58 2.83
CA GLU A 35 -1.32 16.49 2.00
C GLU A 35 -2.79 16.19 2.28
N ASN A 36 -3.55 16.00 1.21
CA ASN A 36 -4.83 15.33 1.23
C ASN A 36 -4.66 13.95 0.59
N THR A 37 -4.83 12.89 1.38
CA THR A 37 -4.62 11.53 0.89
C THR A 37 -5.68 11.10 -0.13
N ASN A 38 -6.90 11.67 -0.10
CA ASN A 38 -7.90 11.41 -1.14
C ASN A 38 -7.45 11.98 -2.48
N ASP A 39 -6.90 13.19 -2.51
CA ASP A 39 -6.41 13.82 -3.74
C ASP A 39 -5.22 13.05 -4.33
N VAL A 40 -4.35 12.51 -3.46
CA VAL A 40 -3.27 11.61 -3.89
C VAL A 40 -3.83 10.36 -4.55
N VAL A 41 -4.83 9.72 -3.96
CA VAL A 41 -5.49 8.52 -4.53
C VAL A 41 -6.11 8.86 -5.89
N LYS A 42 -6.88 9.95 -5.99
CA LYS A 42 -7.52 10.40 -7.23
C LYS A 42 -6.48 10.63 -8.34
N LYS A 43 -5.40 11.34 -8.02
CA LYS A 43 -4.30 11.62 -8.96
C LYS A 43 -3.55 10.36 -9.40
N VAL A 44 -3.29 9.44 -8.49
CA VAL A 44 -2.72 8.13 -8.84
C VAL A 44 -3.68 7.36 -9.78
N GLY A 45 -4.99 7.40 -9.50
CA GLY A 45 -6.03 6.81 -10.34
C GLY A 45 -6.04 7.36 -11.77
N GLU A 46 -5.99 8.69 -11.92
CA GLU A 46 -5.93 9.38 -13.22
C GLU A 46 -4.77 8.84 -14.08
N HIS A 47 -3.57 8.73 -13.51
CA HIS A 47 -2.40 8.19 -14.20
C HIS A 47 -2.46 6.69 -14.49
N MET A 48 -3.34 5.98 -13.77
CA MET A 48 -3.66 4.57 -14.02
C MET A 48 -4.83 4.40 -14.99
N LYS A 49 -5.39 5.50 -15.53
CA LYS A 49 -6.58 5.52 -16.38
C LYS A 49 -7.82 4.98 -15.66
N VAL A 50 -7.92 5.25 -14.36
CA VAL A 50 -9.06 4.88 -13.51
C VAL A 50 -9.57 6.15 -12.86
N GLU A 51 -10.75 6.60 -13.29
CA GLU A 51 -11.45 7.69 -12.61
C GLU A 51 -11.90 7.23 -11.22
N ILE A 52 -11.59 8.05 -10.21
CA ILE A 52 -11.96 7.85 -8.81
C ILE A 52 -12.67 9.10 -8.33
N LEU A 53 -13.92 8.95 -7.95
CA LEU A 53 -14.72 10.02 -7.37
C LEU A 53 -14.49 10.11 -5.86
N GLU A 54 -15.08 11.11 -5.23
CA GLU A 54 -14.98 11.23 -3.78
C GLU A 54 -15.76 10.14 -3.06
N GLU A 55 -16.97 9.81 -3.54
CA GLU A 55 -17.80 8.76 -2.98
C GLU A 55 -17.20 7.35 -3.12
N ASP A 56 -16.25 7.16 -4.03
CA ASP A 56 -15.54 5.90 -4.21
C ASP A 56 -14.57 5.61 -3.05
N ILE A 57 -14.15 6.65 -2.32
CA ILE A 57 -13.22 6.53 -1.19
C ILE A 57 -14.00 6.57 0.11
N SER A 58 -14.03 5.45 0.83
CA SER A 58 -14.61 5.38 2.17
C SER A 58 -13.71 6.05 3.21
N THR A 59 -12.40 5.80 3.14
CA THR A 59 -11.41 6.47 3.98
C THR A 59 -10.02 6.33 3.36
N SER A 60 -9.17 7.33 3.53
CA SER A 60 -7.74 7.21 3.26
C SER A 60 -6.93 7.93 4.34
N HIS A 61 -5.76 7.39 4.67
CA HIS A 61 -4.84 7.99 5.63
C HIS A 61 -3.45 7.37 5.51
N ARG A 62 -2.46 8.01 6.14
CA ARG A 62 -1.11 7.46 6.24
C ARG A 62 -1.07 6.35 7.31
N LEU A 63 -0.49 5.22 6.94
CA LEU A 63 -0.03 4.21 7.88
C LEU A 63 1.27 4.68 8.54
N PRO A 64 1.49 4.35 9.82
CA PRO A 64 2.76 4.61 10.48
C PRO A 64 3.93 4.05 9.66
N ALA A 65 4.99 4.85 9.52
CA ALA A 65 6.21 4.40 8.86
C ALA A 65 6.75 3.15 9.60
N PRO A 66 7.17 2.10 8.86
CA PRO A 66 7.84 0.97 9.49
C PRO A 66 9.04 1.48 10.30
N ARG A 67 9.24 0.94 11.51
CA ARG A 67 10.43 1.27 12.30
C ARG A 67 11.67 0.97 11.45
N PRO A 68 12.69 1.86 11.43
CA PRO A 68 13.95 1.58 10.76
C PRO A 68 14.47 0.22 11.25
N ASN A 69 14.74 -0.70 10.33
CA ASN A 69 15.37 -1.96 10.72
C ASN A 69 16.85 -1.66 11.01
N PRO A 70 17.36 -1.89 12.23
CA PRO A 70 18.77 -1.62 12.55
C PRO A 70 19.74 -2.43 11.67
N ASN A 71 19.27 -3.58 11.15
CA ASN A 71 20.03 -4.47 10.27
C ASN A 71 19.81 -4.17 8.77
N GLN A 72 19.00 -3.16 8.40
CA GLN A 72 18.96 -2.72 7.02
C GLN A 72 20.29 -2.09 6.66
N ARG A 73 20.99 -2.69 5.70
CA ARG A 73 22.22 -2.11 5.14
C ARG A 73 21.92 -0.67 4.72
N PRO A 74 22.74 0.33 5.12
CA PRO A 74 22.58 1.68 4.61
C PRO A 74 22.61 1.61 3.08
N ALA A 75 21.69 2.33 2.43
CA ALA A 75 21.68 2.36 0.98
C ALA A 75 23.05 2.86 0.49
N LYS A 76 23.55 2.27 -0.60
CA LYS A 76 24.81 2.71 -1.22
C LYS A 76 24.76 4.23 -1.47
N PRO A 77 25.87 4.97 -1.29
CA PRO A 77 25.94 6.38 -1.67
C PRO A 77 25.47 6.55 -3.13
N GLY A 78 24.52 7.45 -3.38
CA GLY A 78 23.90 7.66 -4.70
C GLY A 78 22.66 6.80 -4.99
N VAL A 79 22.28 5.88 -4.11
CA VAL A 79 20.94 5.27 -4.13
C VAL A 79 20.03 6.16 -3.31
N HIS A 80 19.02 6.77 -3.94
CA HIS A 80 17.91 7.40 -3.21
C HIS A 80 17.38 6.36 -2.22
N VAL A 81 17.70 6.56 -0.93
CA VAL A 81 17.14 5.76 0.15
C VAL A 81 15.63 5.78 -0.06
N ASN A 82 15.03 4.60 -0.13
CA ASN A 82 13.62 4.44 0.21
C ASN A 82 13.54 4.85 1.69
N MET A 83 13.44 6.16 1.96
CA MET A 83 12.95 6.66 3.23
C MET A 83 11.71 5.79 3.54
N PRO A 84 11.55 5.25 4.75
CA PRO A 84 10.32 4.55 5.12
C PRO A 84 9.19 5.58 5.01
N THR A 85 8.65 5.71 3.80
CA THR A 85 7.59 6.63 3.48
C THR A 85 6.35 5.98 4.04
N ALA A 86 5.75 6.66 5.00
CA ALA A 86 4.44 6.30 5.53
C ALA A 86 3.53 5.99 4.34
N SER A 87 3.10 4.74 4.21
CA SER A 87 2.29 4.33 3.05
C SER A 87 0.89 4.91 3.22
N ILE A 88 0.20 5.23 2.13
CA ILE A 88 -1.22 5.61 2.22
C ILE A 88 -2.02 4.31 2.16
N ILE A 89 -2.86 4.06 3.15
CA ILE A 89 -3.93 3.07 3.03
C ILE A 89 -5.17 3.78 2.51
N VAL A 90 -5.84 3.16 1.54
CA VAL A 90 -7.14 3.61 1.03
C VAL A 90 -8.12 2.45 1.13
N LYS A 91 -9.30 2.71 1.69
CA LYS A 91 -10.46 1.83 1.66
C LYS A 91 -11.44 2.37 0.64
N PHE A 92 -11.80 1.55 -0.33
CA PHE A 92 -12.82 1.91 -1.32
C PHE A 92 -14.21 1.58 -0.77
N ALA A 93 -15.20 2.37 -1.16
CA ALA A 93 -16.60 2.10 -0.84
C ALA A 93 -17.12 0.86 -1.57
N ARG A 94 -16.60 0.60 -2.78
CA ARG A 94 -17.00 -0.54 -3.62
C ARG A 94 -15.80 -1.38 -4.06
N ARG A 95 -15.98 -2.70 -4.04
CA ARG A 95 -14.92 -3.64 -4.43
C ARG A 95 -14.53 -3.53 -5.91
N ASP A 96 -15.50 -3.33 -6.80
CA ASP A 96 -15.22 -3.24 -8.23
C ASP A 96 -14.34 -2.02 -8.57
N VAL A 97 -14.51 -0.90 -7.87
CA VAL A 97 -13.64 0.28 -8.00
C VAL A 97 -12.23 -0.05 -7.52
N ARG A 98 -12.11 -0.68 -6.34
CA ARG A 98 -10.84 -1.17 -5.79
C ARG A 98 -10.12 -2.09 -6.77
N ASP A 99 -10.82 -3.03 -7.39
CA ASP A 99 -10.23 -4.01 -8.31
C ASP A 99 -9.77 -3.35 -9.62
N ARG A 100 -10.57 -2.43 -10.18
CA ARG A 100 -10.16 -1.61 -11.34
C ARG A 100 -8.91 -0.80 -11.03
N PHE A 101 -8.89 -0.14 -9.86
CA PHE A 101 -7.71 0.58 -9.40
C PHE A 101 -6.51 -0.37 -9.28
N TYR A 102 -6.62 -1.49 -8.58
CA TYR A 102 -5.52 -2.44 -8.46
C TYR A 102 -5.02 -2.97 -9.82
N ALA A 103 -5.91 -3.27 -10.76
CA ALA A 103 -5.55 -3.71 -12.11
C ALA A 103 -4.82 -2.63 -12.93
N GLY A 104 -5.15 -1.35 -12.70
CA GLY A 104 -4.51 -0.20 -13.33
C GLY A 104 -3.03 -0.02 -12.96
N ARG A 105 -2.55 -0.67 -11.88
CA ARG A 105 -1.18 -0.48 -11.35
C ARG A 105 -0.08 -0.76 -12.38
N LYS A 106 -0.37 -1.58 -13.40
CA LYS A 106 0.53 -1.83 -14.54
C LYS A 106 0.98 -0.56 -15.26
N HIS A 107 0.16 0.49 -15.24
CA HIS A 107 0.48 1.79 -15.83
C HIS A 107 1.49 2.62 -15.02
N LEU A 108 1.76 2.23 -13.77
CA LEU A 108 2.77 2.88 -12.92
C LEU A 108 4.18 2.29 -13.07
N ARG A 109 4.36 1.17 -13.79
CA ARG A 109 5.63 0.41 -13.84
C ARG A 109 6.86 1.26 -14.18
N TYR A 110 6.68 2.27 -15.01
CA TYR A 110 7.74 3.16 -15.50
C TYR A 110 7.56 4.62 -15.06
N LYS A 111 6.67 4.87 -14.09
CA LYS A 111 6.39 6.21 -13.57
C LYS A 111 6.96 6.39 -12.18
N SER A 112 7.56 7.55 -11.97
CA SER A 112 7.94 8.07 -10.67
C SER A 112 6.85 8.97 -10.08
N VAL A 113 7.00 9.32 -8.81
CA VAL A 113 6.15 10.31 -8.13
C VAL A 113 6.22 11.69 -8.81
N ARG A 114 7.37 12.01 -9.42
CA ARG A 114 7.55 13.21 -10.25
C ARG A 114 6.75 13.13 -11.56
N ASP A 115 6.76 11.99 -12.25
CA ASP A 115 6.03 11.80 -13.52
C ASP A 115 4.51 11.92 -13.37
N ILE A 116 4.01 11.75 -12.16
CA ILE A 116 2.60 11.94 -11.83
C ILE A 116 2.31 13.26 -11.11
N GLY A 117 3.29 14.15 -11.02
CA GLY A 117 3.14 15.51 -10.48
C GLY A 117 2.74 15.59 -9.00
N LEU A 118 3.04 14.57 -8.19
CA LEU A 118 2.76 14.60 -6.74
C LEU A 118 3.87 15.29 -5.94
N THR A 119 5.14 15.10 -6.33
CA THR A 119 6.28 15.79 -5.72
C THR A 119 7.45 15.82 -6.70
N ARG A 120 8.56 16.46 -6.31
CA ARG A 120 9.79 16.48 -7.09
C ARG A 120 10.65 15.22 -6.90
N SER A 121 10.22 14.20 -6.16
CA SER A 121 11.03 12.98 -5.97
C SER A 121 10.88 11.98 -7.14
N ASP A 122 11.98 11.31 -7.48
CA ASP A 122 11.99 10.24 -8.50
C ASP A 122 11.62 8.87 -7.92
N ASN A 123 10.96 8.84 -6.75
CA ASN A 123 10.56 7.59 -6.12
C ASN A 123 9.57 6.82 -7.03
N LYS A 124 9.66 5.49 -7.05
CA LYS A 124 8.66 4.65 -7.72
C LYS A 124 7.42 4.48 -6.85
N ILE A 125 6.27 4.39 -7.49
CA ILE A 125 4.99 4.14 -6.81
C ILE A 125 4.66 2.66 -6.90
N TYR A 126 4.27 2.08 -5.77
CA TYR A 126 3.82 0.69 -5.71
C TYR A 126 2.43 0.64 -5.10
N ILE A 127 1.58 -0.23 -5.67
CA ILE A 127 0.25 -0.52 -5.13
C ILE A 127 0.25 -1.99 -4.71
N SER A 128 -0.06 -2.23 -3.45
CA SER A 128 -0.22 -3.59 -2.89
C SER A 128 -1.58 -3.74 -2.24
N GLU A 129 -2.06 -4.98 -2.15
CA GLU A 129 -3.19 -5.30 -1.29
C GLU A 129 -2.83 -5.07 0.18
N SER A 130 -3.81 -4.69 1.01
CA SER A 130 -3.63 -4.62 2.45
C SER A 130 -3.90 -6.00 3.07
N LEU A 131 -2.89 -6.55 3.75
CA LEU A 131 -2.93 -7.91 4.31
C LEU A 131 -2.92 -7.88 5.84
N SER A 132 -3.57 -8.86 6.47
CA SER A 132 -3.36 -9.20 7.88
C SER A 132 -1.88 -9.57 8.14
N PRO A 133 -1.37 -9.40 9.38
CA PRO A 133 -0.03 -9.84 9.72
C PRO A 133 0.22 -11.31 9.36
N GLY A 134 -0.74 -12.20 9.64
CA GLY A 134 -0.65 -13.62 9.29
C GLY A 134 -0.54 -13.82 7.78
N ASN A 135 -1.43 -13.23 6.99
CA ASN A 135 -1.40 -13.38 5.53
C ASN A 135 -0.17 -12.74 4.89
N ARG A 136 0.31 -11.62 5.42
CA ARG A 136 1.54 -11.00 4.95
C ARG A 136 2.75 -11.92 5.16
N GLU A 137 2.83 -12.61 6.29
CA GLU A 137 3.88 -13.60 6.57
C GLU A 137 3.80 -14.78 5.60
N LEU A 138 2.59 -15.31 5.35
CA LEU A 138 2.36 -16.38 4.38
C LEU A 138 2.82 -16.01 2.97
N VAL A 139 2.45 -14.82 2.49
CA VAL A 139 2.84 -14.33 1.16
C VAL A 139 4.37 -14.14 1.08
N GLN A 140 5.00 -13.55 2.10
CA GLN A 140 6.46 -13.40 2.13
C GLN A 140 7.19 -14.76 2.17
N GLY A 141 6.66 -15.71 2.94
CA GLY A 141 7.18 -17.08 3.01
C GLY A 141 7.06 -17.82 1.68
N GLY A 142 5.98 -17.62 0.93
CA GLY A 142 5.77 -18.20 -0.40
C GLY A 142 6.74 -17.63 -1.45
N VAL A 143 6.94 -16.31 -1.47
CA VAL A 143 7.86 -15.66 -2.42
C VAL A 143 9.32 -16.11 -2.22
N LYS A 144 9.74 -16.36 -0.98
CA LYS A 144 11.10 -16.85 -0.67
C LYS A 144 11.35 -18.31 -1.07
N ARG A 145 10.31 -19.12 -1.26
CA ARG A 145 10.42 -20.54 -1.62
C ARG A 145 10.51 -20.78 -3.13
N GLN A 146 10.28 -19.75 -3.94
CA GLN A 146 10.32 -19.82 -5.41
C GLN A 146 11.52 -19.07 -6.02
N ALA A 147 12.45 -18.61 -5.18
CA ALA A 147 13.63 -17.85 -5.57
C ALA A 147 14.91 -18.64 -5.32
#